data_AF-A0A971UPK1-F1
#
_entry.id   AF-A0A971UPK1-F1
#
_cell.length_a   1.000
_cell.length_b   1.000
_cell.length_c   1.000
_cell.angle_alpha   90.00
_cell.angle_beta   90.00
_cell.angle_gamma   90.00
#
_symmetry.space_group_name_H-M   'P 1'
#
loop_
_entity.id
_entity.type
_entity.pdbx_description
1 polymer ?
#
loop_
_entity_poly.entity_id
_entity_poly.type
_entity_poly.pdbx_seq_one_letter_code
_entity_poly.pdbx_strand_id
1 'polypeptide(L)'
;MYGSGGTYPGLDRFGRVVDQTWQDTGGTPTVKDRYTYRYDYNSNRLYRKNELASSLSELYRANDTSGAGTTHFGGYDGLNRLAAFHRGVLNADGDGIASGQGRSETFGLDGGTHPKAMG
;
A
#
# COMPACT_ATOMS: atom_id res chain seq x y z
N MET A 1 24.85 19.83 -21.51
CA MET A 1 23.69 20.28 -20.71
C MET A 1 22.67 19.15 -20.67
N TYR A 2 22.39 18.58 -19.50
CA TYR A 2 21.23 17.72 -19.25
C TYR A 2 20.52 18.29 -18.03
N GLY A 3 19.22 18.51 -18.17
CA GLY A 3 18.41 19.31 -17.24
C GLY A 3 18.48 18.80 -15.81
N SER A 4 18.68 19.73 -14.87
CA SER A 4 18.50 19.50 -13.44
C SER A 4 17.03 19.17 -13.17
N GLY A 5 16.64 17.91 -13.35
CA GLY A 5 15.36 17.38 -12.89
C GLY A 5 15.34 17.46 -11.38
N GLY A 6 14.71 18.51 -10.85
CA GLY A 6 14.59 18.73 -9.41
C GLY A 6 13.98 17.51 -8.72
N THR A 7 14.46 17.22 -7.53
CA THR A 7 13.84 16.25 -6.63
C THR A 7 12.47 16.81 -6.24
N TYR A 8 11.40 16.38 -6.89
CA TYR A 8 10.05 16.80 -6.52
C TYR A 8 9.71 16.13 -5.18
N PRO A 9 9.51 16.90 -4.09
CA PRO A 9 9.14 16.31 -2.80
C PRO A 9 7.87 15.47 -2.98
N GLY A 10 7.93 14.21 -2.57
CA GLY A 10 6.80 13.28 -2.65
C GLY A 10 6.63 12.54 -3.98
N LEU A 11 7.53 12.71 -4.97
CA LEU A 11 7.59 11.85 -6.17
C LEU A 11 8.89 11.03 -6.21
N ASP A 12 8.83 9.82 -6.75
CA ASP A 12 10.05 9.05 -7.08
C ASP A 12 10.62 9.40 -8.47
N ARG A 13 11.74 8.76 -8.84
CA ARG A 13 12.43 8.96 -10.12
C ARG A 13 11.60 8.61 -11.37
N PHE A 14 10.48 7.91 -11.18
CA PHE A 14 9.53 7.55 -12.25
C PHE A 14 8.27 8.44 -12.22
N GLY A 15 8.24 9.47 -11.37
CA GLY A 15 7.11 10.39 -11.24
C GLY A 15 5.94 9.82 -10.45
N ARG A 16 6.11 8.70 -9.74
CA ARG A 16 5.04 8.10 -8.92
C ARG A 16 4.98 8.79 -7.56
N VAL A 17 3.77 8.95 -7.02
CA VAL A 17 3.56 9.55 -5.69
C VAL A 17 4.08 8.62 -4.59
N VAL A 18 5.09 9.04 -3.85
CA VAL A 18 5.64 8.32 -2.69
C VAL A 18 5.26 8.95 -1.36
N ASP A 19 4.85 10.21 -1.35
CA ASP A 19 4.36 10.93 -0.16
C ASP A 19 3.25 11.90 -0.57
N GLN A 20 2.08 11.76 0.06
CA GLN A 20 0.92 12.63 -0.15
C GLN A 20 0.46 13.14 1.21
N THR A 21 0.62 14.44 1.43
CA THR A 21 0.23 15.13 2.67
C THR A 21 -0.94 16.08 2.40
N TRP A 22 -2.03 15.91 3.15
CA TRP A 22 -3.13 16.86 3.22
C TRP A 22 -2.97 17.68 4.49
N GLN A 23 -2.78 18.98 4.35
CA GLN A 23 -2.55 19.88 5.48
C GLN A 23 -3.38 21.15 5.35
N ASP A 24 -3.83 21.66 6.49
CA ASP A 24 -4.36 23.01 6.60
C ASP A 24 -3.20 24.01 6.59
N THR A 25 -3.34 25.09 5.82
CA THR A 25 -2.33 26.15 5.66
C THR A 25 -2.85 27.55 6.01
N GLY A 26 -4.08 27.67 6.52
CA GLY A 26 -4.67 28.95 6.94
C GLY A 26 -4.07 29.57 8.22
N GLY A 27 -2.94 29.06 8.69
CA GLY A 27 -2.26 29.41 9.93
C GLY A 27 -1.04 28.51 10.14
N THR A 28 -0.75 28.09 11.38
CA THR A 28 0.28 27.07 11.64
C THR A 28 -0.08 25.77 10.92
N PRO A 29 0.78 25.26 10.02
CA PRO A 29 0.46 24.08 9.23
C PRO A 29 0.10 22.89 10.11
N THR A 30 -1.07 22.31 9.86
CA THR A 30 -1.56 21.14 10.59
C THR A 30 -1.86 20.03 9.60
N VAL A 31 -1.11 18.94 9.67
CA VAL A 31 -1.36 17.75 8.85
C VAL A 31 -2.68 17.12 9.28
N LYS A 32 -3.60 16.95 8.33
CA LYS A 32 -4.89 16.30 8.52
C LYS A 32 -4.86 14.84 8.09
N ASP A 33 -4.03 14.52 7.10
CA ASP A 33 -3.82 13.15 6.63
C ASP A 33 -2.48 13.05 5.88
N ARG A 34 -1.83 11.90 5.95
CA ARG A 34 -0.59 11.65 5.21
C ARG A 34 -0.44 10.19 4.85
N TYR A 35 -0.26 9.93 3.57
CA TYR A 35 0.04 8.60 3.06
C TYR A 35 1.41 8.55 2.40
N THR A 36 2.19 7.53 2.76
CA THR A 36 3.40 7.16 2.03
C THR A 36 3.16 5.87 1.24
N TYR A 37 3.82 5.75 0.09
CA TYR A 37 3.60 4.65 -0.85
C TYR A 37 4.93 4.03 -1.25
N ARG A 38 4.91 2.71 -1.44
CA ARG A 38 6.01 1.97 -2.05
C ARG A 38 5.49 1.18 -3.23
N TYR A 39 6.35 0.97 -4.22
CA TYR A 39 6.00 0.29 -5.46
C TYR A 39 7.05 -0.76 -5.83
N ASP A 40 6.64 -1.78 -6.58
CA ASP A 40 7.57 -2.65 -7.29
C ASP A 40 8.08 -2.01 -8.59
N TYR A 41 8.85 -2.80 -9.35
CA TYR A 41 9.40 -2.41 -10.64
C TYR A 41 8.31 -2.22 -11.71
N ASN A 42 7.19 -2.94 -11.59
CA ASN A 42 6.05 -2.88 -12.50
C ASN A 42 5.08 -1.73 -12.14
N SER A 43 5.40 -0.94 -11.11
CA SER A 43 4.56 0.12 -10.57
C SER A 43 3.27 -0.35 -9.89
N ASN A 44 3.22 -1.62 -9.51
CA ASN A 44 2.24 -2.09 -8.53
C ASN A 44 2.60 -1.52 -7.17
N ARG A 45 1.59 -1.17 -6.38
CA ARG A 45 1.80 -0.66 -5.03
C ARG A 45 2.16 -1.83 -4.13
N LEU A 46 3.16 -1.71 -3.26
CA LEU A 46 3.49 -2.71 -2.24
C LEU A 46 2.68 -2.46 -0.97
N TYR A 47 2.67 -1.20 -0.56
CA TYR A 47 1.88 -0.73 0.56
C TYR A 47 1.46 0.73 0.35
N ARG A 48 0.44 1.11 1.12
CA ARG A 48 0.03 2.48 1.41
C ARG A 48 0.04 2.63 2.92
N LYS A 49 0.92 3.44 3.47
CA LYS A 49 1.03 3.64 4.92
C LYS A 49 0.40 4.96 5.32
N ASN A 50 -0.55 4.94 6.24
CA ASN A 50 -1.04 6.19 6.84
C ASN A 50 -0.12 6.57 8.01
N GLU A 51 0.54 7.72 7.92
CA GLU A 51 1.49 8.18 8.95
C GLU A 51 0.81 8.75 10.20
N LEU A 52 -0.48 9.09 10.13
CA LEU A 52 -1.27 9.64 11.24
C LEU A 52 -2.16 8.58 11.91
N ALA A 53 -2.76 7.70 11.11
CA ALA A 53 -3.70 6.68 11.56
C ALA A 53 -3.29 5.30 11.02
N SER A 54 -2.30 4.68 11.65
CA SER A 54 -1.62 3.48 11.13
C SER A 54 -2.55 2.31 10.78
N SER A 55 -3.69 2.17 11.46
CA SER A 55 -4.72 1.15 11.15
C SER A 55 -5.40 1.33 9.79
N LEU A 56 -5.26 2.49 9.14
CA LEU A 56 -5.74 2.76 7.78
C LEU A 56 -4.71 2.41 6.70
N SER A 57 -3.56 1.84 7.07
CA SER A 57 -2.56 1.40 6.10
C SER A 57 -3.04 0.16 5.35
N GLU A 58 -2.61 0.01 4.11
CA GLU A 58 -2.97 -1.10 3.22
C GLU A 58 -1.72 -1.81 2.71
N LEU A 59 -1.74 -3.14 2.75
CA LEU A 59 -0.70 -4.03 2.22
C LEU A 59 -1.22 -4.73 0.96
N TYR A 60 -0.41 -4.73 -0.10
CA TYR A 60 -0.74 -5.26 -1.42
C TYR A 60 0.29 -6.25 -1.97
N ARG A 61 1.43 -6.50 -1.31
CA ARG A 61 2.45 -7.44 -1.79
C ARG A 61 3.00 -8.33 -0.68
N ALA A 62 3.49 -9.49 -1.09
CA ALA A 62 4.48 -10.30 -0.37
C ALA A 62 5.86 -10.06 -1.01
N ASN A 63 6.91 -9.94 -0.19
CA ASN A 63 8.19 -10.52 -0.60
C ASN A 63 8.14 -12.01 -0.21
N ASP A 64 8.48 -12.88 -1.16
CA ASP A 64 8.72 -14.29 -0.88
C ASP A 64 10.05 -14.41 -0.15
N THR A 65 10.00 -14.68 1.16
CA THR A 65 11.02 -15.46 1.87
C THR A 65 10.42 -15.94 3.19
N SER A 66 10.06 -17.22 3.23
CA SER A 66 9.90 -18.06 4.42
C SER A 66 10.49 -17.50 5.73
N GLY A 67 9.63 -16.99 6.62
CA GLY A 67 10.06 -16.49 7.94
C GLY A 67 8.91 -16.10 8.87
N ALA A 68 8.28 -17.10 9.48
CA ALA A 68 7.46 -17.09 10.70
C ALA A 68 6.76 -15.76 11.15
N GLY A 69 5.43 -15.74 11.02
CA GLY A 69 4.54 -14.94 11.89
C GLY A 69 3.65 -13.89 11.22
N THR A 70 3.91 -13.55 9.96
CA THR A 70 3.11 -12.57 9.20
C THR A 70 2.26 -13.25 8.15
N THR A 71 0.99 -12.86 8.03
CA THR A 71 0.14 -13.31 6.93
C THR A 71 0.62 -12.64 5.64
N HIS A 72 1.19 -13.41 4.72
CA HIS A 72 1.69 -12.92 3.44
C HIS A 72 0.66 -13.15 2.32
N PHE A 73 0.42 -12.14 1.48
CA PHE A 73 -0.62 -12.17 0.46
C PHE A 73 -0.06 -11.87 -0.94
N GLY A 74 -0.48 -12.66 -1.92
CA GLY A 74 -0.27 -12.38 -3.34
C GLY A 74 -1.27 -11.32 -3.80
N GLY A 75 -1.03 -10.05 -3.51
CA GLY A 75 -2.00 -8.99 -3.80
C GLY A 75 -2.10 -8.60 -5.27
N TYR A 76 -1.22 -9.10 -6.15
CA TYR A 76 -1.34 -8.97 -7.59
C TYR A 76 -1.19 -10.32 -8.30
N ASP A 77 -1.95 -10.52 -9.37
CA ASP A 77 -1.78 -11.68 -10.26
C ASP A 77 -0.70 -11.47 -11.33
N GLY A 78 -0.46 -12.48 -12.17
CA GLY A 78 0.56 -12.45 -13.22
C GLY A 78 0.34 -11.40 -14.32
N LEU A 79 -0.82 -10.73 -14.33
CA LEU A 79 -1.14 -9.62 -15.24
C LEU A 79 -1.10 -8.26 -14.55
N ASN A 80 -0.56 -8.18 -13.33
CA ASN A 80 -0.52 -6.98 -12.49
C ASN A 80 -1.92 -6.46 -12.10
N ARG A 81 -2.93 -7.33 -12.04
CA ARG A 81 -4.27 -6.96 -11.55
C ARG A 81 -4.34 -7.19 -10.05
N LEU A 82 -5.00 -6.29 -9.34
CA LEU A 82 -5.21 -6.44 -7.90
C LEU A 82 -6.00 -7.73 -7.63
N ALA A 83 -5.39 -8.65 -6.91
CA ALA A 83 -5.98 -9.93 -6.51
C ALA A 83 -6.37 -9.94 -5.03
N ALA A 84 -5.66 -9.20 -4.18
CA ALA A 84 -6.02 -9.03 -2.77
C ALA A 84 -5.37 -7.80 -2.14
N PHE A 85 -5.97 -7.29 -1.07
CA PHE A 85 -5.28 -6.39 -0.14
C PHE A 85 -5.79 -6.59 1.29
N HIS A 86 -4.99 -6.14 2.24
CA HIS A 86 -5.34 -6.10 3.65
C HIS A 86 -5.12 -4.70 4.21
N ARG A 87 -6.00 -4.29 5.11
CA ARG A 87 -5.89 -3.05 5.86
C ARG A 87 -5.59 -3.33 7.31
N GLY A 88 -4.62 -2.62 7.86
CA GLY A 88 -4.23 -2.69 9.27
C GLY A 88 -2.89 -1.99 9.50
N VAL A 89 -2.31 -2.18 10.67
CA VAL A 89 -0.99 -1.63 11.00
C VAL A 89 0.08 -2.44 10.29
N LEU A 90 0.88 -1.81 9.41
CA LEU A 90 2.02 -2.45 8.75
C LEU A 90 3.11 -2.78 9.77
N ASN A 91 3.85 -3.88 9.55
CA ASN A 91 5.11 -4.13 10.24
C ASN A 91 6.20 -3.13 9.78
N ALA A 92 7.36 -3.15 10.45
CA ALA A 92 8.46 -2.23 10.17
C ALA A 92 8.97 -2.33 8.72
N ASP A 93 8.95 -3.54 8.15
CA ASP A 93 9.47 -3.82 6.81
C ASP A 93 8.45 -3.47 5.69
N GLY A 94 7.18 -3.27 6.05
CA GLY A 94 6.10 -2.95 5.11
C GLY A 94 5.69 -4.13 4.23
N ASP A 95 5.91 -5.36 4.70
CA ASP A 95 5.61 -6.62 4.00
C ASP A 95 4.62 -7.52 4.77
N GLY A 96 4.08 -7.03 5.89
CA GLY A 96 3.08 -7.73 6.71
C GLY A 96 2.16 -6.78 7.46
N ILE A 97 0.98 -7.28 7.85
CA ILE A 97 0.09 -6.63 8.82
C ILE A 97 0.46 -7.12 10.22
N ALA A 98 0.96 -6.24 11.07
CA ALA A 98 1.37 -6.53 12.44
C ALA A 98 0.18 -6.59 13.40
N SER A 99 -0.84 -5.74 13.21
CA SER A 99 -2.03 -5.70 14.08
C SER A 99 -3.19 -4.93 13.44
N GLY A 100 -4.35 -4.93 14.11
CA GLY A 100 -5.48 -4.07 13.75
C GLY A 100 -6.05 -4.35 12.35
N GLN A 101 -6.08 -5.63 11.93
CA GLN A 101 -6.61 -6.00 10.63
C GLN A 101 -8.10 -5.63 10.56
N GLY A 102 -8.42 -4.63 9.74
CA GLY A 102 -9.74 -4.00 9.69
C GLY A 102 -10.53 -4.31 8.41
N ARG A 103 -9.86 -4.61 7.30
CA ARG A 103 -10.50 -4.99 6.04
C ARG A 103 -9.58 -5.88 5.22
N SER A 104 -10.17 -6.89 4.58
CA SER A 104 -9.48 -7.83 3.71
C SER A 104 -10.39 -8.10 2.52
N GLU A 105 -9.89 -7.89 1.30
CA GLU A 105 -10.66 -8.13 0.08
C GLU A 105 -9.84 -8.97 -0.88
N THR A 106 -10.52 -9.84 -1.61
CA THR A 106 -9.95 -10.69 -2.66
C THR A 106 -10.78 -10.52 -3.92
N PHE A 107 -10.09 -10.33 -5.04
CA PHE A 107 -10.68 -10.11 -6.35
C PHE A 107 -10.30 -11.28 -7.26
N GLY A 108 -11.30 -11.83 -7.92
CA GLY A 108 -11.15 -12.91 -8.89
C GLY A 108 -11.67 -12.50 -10.25
N LEU A 109 -11.43 -13.35 -11.25
CA LEU A 109 -12.14 -13.23 -12.52
C LEU A 109 -13.61 -13.59 -12.32
N ASP A 110 -14.51 -12.90 -12.99
CA ASP A 110 -15.96 -13.13 -12.94
C ASP A 110 -16.39 -14.50 -13.55
N GLY A 111 -15.44 -15.40 -13.83
CA GLY A 111 -15.61 -16.65 -14.57
C GLY A 111 -15.64 -17.95 -13.75
N GLY A 112 -15.79 -17.93 -12.43
CA GLY A 112 -15.88 -19.19 -11.66
C GLY A 112 -16.19 -19.03 -10.17
N THR A 113 -17.41 -19.44 -9.80
CA THR A 113 -17.95 -19.67 -8.45
C THR A 113 -17.43 -18.76 -7.33
N HIS A 114 -18.22 -17.75 -6.96
CA HIS A 114 -18.16 -17.14 -5.64
C HIS A 114 -18.37 -18.23 -4.57
N PRO A 115 -17.43 -18.47 -3.64
CA PRO A 115 -17.76 -19.18 -2.42
C PRO A 115 -18.74 -18.30 -1.63
N LYS A 116 -19.98 -18.76 -1.50
CA LYS A 116 -20.95 -18.21 -0.56
C LYS A 116 -20.33 -18.31 0.84
N ALA A 117 -20.07 -17.17 1.49
CA ALA A 117 -19.68 -17.14 2.88
C ALA A 117 -20.72 -17.92 3.71
N MET A 118 -20.27 -19.00 4.36
CA MET A 118 -21.06 -19.68 5.39
C MET A 118 -20.91 -18.85 6.66
N GLY A 119 -22.06 -18.49 7.25
CA GLY A 119 -22.15 -17.72 8.49
C GLY A 119 -21.89 -18.52 9.74
#